data_AF-A0A8S2Z1U7-F1
#
_entry.id   AF-A0A8S2Z1U7-F1
#
_cell.length_a   1.000
_cell.length_b   1.000
_cell.length_c   1.000
_cell.angle_alpha   90.00
_cell.angle_beta   90.00
_cell.angle_gamma   90.00
#
_symmetry.space_group_name_H-M   'P 1'
#
loop_
_entity.id
_entity.type
_entity.pdbx_description
1 polymer ?
#
loop_
_entity_poly.entity_id
_entity_poly.type
_entity_poly.pdbx_seq_one_letter_code
_entity_poly.pdbx_strand_id
1 'polypeptide(L)'
;MSANIQETIVDLLNQALLYGNDSTRVKHLRHVQELILRKDPSLLNHFLEDVLSFQTDKSSEIKKTIISFIEEACQQNPKLIVKVIGSLNLLLHDDNVFVQKKLILSMMPIYKSTLTWLSKSQSVDELVCSVWDMMADIKNHIVSILNSNDDRLCTVAIKFIEMLALTLSRHEQDFPINSNANDSEILFRTKLEQEEKEMIEKLLEFILSEKLSSVNLIAAIEAVSNIARQRSDYISRILQTFEVLH
;
A
#
# COMPACT_ATOMS: atom_id res chain seq x y z
N MET A 1 0.45 -17.09 31.56
CA MET A 1 1.41 -17.04 30.43
C MET A 1 1.41 -15.67 29.73
N SER A 2 0.26 -15.05 29.45
CA SER A 2 0.20 -13.72 28.79
C SER A 2 0.89 -12.58 29.58
N ALA A 3 0.81 -12.58 30.93
CA ALA A 3 1.46 -11.54 31.77
C ALA A 3 2.98 -11.39 31.54
N ASN A 4 3.71 -12.50 31.38
CA ASN A 4 5.16 -12.47 31.11
C ASN A 4 5.46 -11.91 29.70
N ILE A 5 4.60 -12.17 28.72
CA ILE A 5 4.75 -11.63 27.36
C ILE A 5 4.50 -10.13 27.35
N GLN A 6 3.48 -9.65 28.08
CA GLN A 6 3.21 -8.22 28.21
C GLN A 6 4.36 -7.46 28.87
N GLU A 7 4.90 -7.97 29.99
CA GLU A 7 6.10 -7.40 30.65
C GLU A 7 7.28 -7.36 29.68
N THR A 8 7.52 -8.45 28.94
CA THR A 8 8.58 -8.50 27.93
C THR A 8 8.39 -7.44 26.82
N ILE A 9 7.16 -7.26 26.33
CA ILE A 9 6.86 -6.24 25.31
C ILE A 9 7.15 -4.84 25.85
N VAL A 10 6.70 -4.53 27.07
CA VAL A 10 6.95 -3.24 27.73
C VAL A 10 8.44 -2.98 27.87
N ASP A 11 9.23 -3.97 28.32
CA ASP A 11 10.67 -3.84 28.45
C ASP A 11 11.36 -3.58 27.10
N LEU A 12 10.94 -4.27 26.04
CA LEU A 12 11.48 -4.08 24.69
C LEU A 12 11.15 -2.70 24.12
N LEU A 13 9.90 -2.23 24.30
CA LEU A 13 9.47 -0.91 23.86
C LEU A 13 10.25 0.19 24.60
N ASN A 14 10.42 0.05 25.93
CA ASN A 14 11.23 0.96 26.73
C ASN A 14 12.69 0.97 26.26
N GLN A 15 13.29 -0.20 26.01
CA GLN A 15 14.65 -0.30 25.48
C GLN A 15 14.78 0.31 24.07
N ALA A 16 13.74 0.24 23.25
CA ALA A 16 13.70 0.88 21.93
C ALA A 16 13.54 2.41 22.02
N LEU A 17 12.91 2.94 23.07
CA LEU A 17 12.80 4.39 23.32
C LEU A 17 14.10 5.00 23.85
N LEU A 18 14.91 4.23 24.59
CA LEU A 18 16.21 4.68 25.06
C LEU A 18 17.13 4.98 23.87
N TYR A 19 17.95 6.04 23.99
CA TYR A 19 18.94 6.41 22.99
C TYR A 19 19.99 5.29 22.84
N GLY A 20 19.76 4.40 21.86
CA GLY A 20 20.65 3.31 21.48
C GLY A 20 20.91 3.30 19.98
N ASN A 21 21.82 2.44 19.53
CA ASN A 21 22.06 2.22 18.11
C ASN A 21 20.77 1.74 17.42
N ASP A 22 20.41 2.36 16.29
CA ASP A 22 19.24 2.02 15.47
C ASP A 22 19.13 0.52 15.19
N SER A 23 20.25 -0.18 14.96
CA SER A 23 20.23 -1.64 14.74
C SER A 23 19.62 -2.41 15.91
N THR A 24 19.93 -2.01 17.15
CA THR A 24 19.41 -2.64 18.36
C THR A 24 17.93 -2.28 18.56
N ARG A 25 17.58 -1.02 18.36
CA ARG A 25 16.19 -0.53 18.46
C ARG A 25 15.27 -1.25 17.45
N VAL A 26 15.72 -1.39 16.20
CA VAL A 26 15.02 -2.17 15.16
C VAL A 26 14.84 -3.63 15.58
N LYS A 27 15.85 -4.27 16.19
CA LYS A 27 15.70 -5.65 16.69
C LYS A 27 14.63 -5.76 17.78
N HIS A 28 14.60 -4.81 18.72
CA HIS A 28 13.56 -4.79 19.75
C HIS A 28 12.17 -4.60 19.15
N LEU A 29 11.98 -3.64 18.24
CA LEU A 29 10.69 -3.41 17.57
C LEU A 29 10.23 -4.61 16.74
N ARG A 30 11.15 -5.28 16.03
CA ARG A 30 10.82 -6.53 15.31
C ARG A 30 10.45 -7.66 16.25
N HIS A 31 11.09 -7.75 17.41
CA HIS A 31 10.73 -8.75 18.40
C HIS A 31 9.34 -8.47 19.00
N VAL A 32 9.02 -7.20 19.29
CA VAL A 32 7.68 -6.76 19.67
C VAL A 32 6.65 -7.12 18.60
N GLN A 33 6.95 -6.89 17.32
CA GLN A 33 6.11 -7.28 16.19
C GLN A 33 5.83 -8.80 16.17
N GLU A 34 6.84 -9.65 16.37
CA GLU A 34 6.64 -11.10 16.44
C GLU A 34 5.75 -11.52 17.61
N LEU A 35 5.96 -10.92 18.79
CA LEU A 35 5.17 -11.22 19.98
C LEU A 35 3.70 -10.83 19.79
N ILE A 36 3.47 -9.63 19.24
CA ILE A 36 2.13 -9.04 19.13
C ILE A 36 1.37 -9.55 17.90
N LEU A 37 2.02 -9.80 16.75
CA LEU A 37 1.32 -10.22 15.54
C LEU A 37 1.25 -11.74 15.36
N ARG A 38 2.14 -12.51 16.01
CA ARG A 38 2.20 -13.96 15.80
C ARG A 38 1.96 -14.76 17.07
N LYS A 39 2.61 -14.39 18.18
CA LYS A 39 2.57 -15.18 19.41
C LYS A 39 1.29 -14.97 20.22
N ASP A 40 0.89 -13.71 20.43
CA ASP A 40 -0.35 -13.37 21.12
C ASP A 40 -1.06 -12.17 20.45
N PRO A 41 -1.77 -12.40 19.32
CA PRO A 41 -2.51 -11.38 18.56
C PRO A 41 -3.53 -10.57 19.36
N SER A 42 -3.96 -11.08 20.52
CA SER A 42 -4.90 -10.35 21.40
C SER A 42 -4.28 -9.05 21.96
N LEU A 43 -2.95 -8.98 22.01
CA LEU A 43 -2.20 -7.83 22.53
C LEU A 43 -2.09 -6.66 21.55
N LEU A 44 -2.44 -6.86 20.27
CA LEU A 44 -2.29 -5.84 19.24
C LEU A 44 -3.01 -4.54 19.57
N ASN A 45 -4.28 -4.62 19.97
CA ASN A 45 -5.04 -3.42 20.30
C ASN A 45 -4.50 -2.71 21.55
N HIS A 46 -3.81 -3.43 22.44
CA HIS A 46 -3.27 -2.86 23.67
C HIS A 46 -2.01 -2.02 23.41
N PHE A 47 -1.12 -2.51 22.56
CA PHE A 47 0.19 -1.89 22.31
C PHE A 47 0.30 -1.15 20.97
N LEU A 48 -0.78 -1.08 20.19
CA LEU A 48 -0.75 -0.45 18.87
C LEU A 48 -0.20 0.97 18.93
N GLU A 49 -0.76 1.81 19.82
CA GLU A 49 -0.35 3.21 19.96
C GLU A 49 1.12 3.34 20.40
N ASP A 50 1.58 2.48 21.30
CA ASP A 50 2.98 2.47 21.75
C ASP A 50 3.93 2.18 20.58
N VAL A 51 3.58 1.23 19.71
CA VAL A 51 4.35 0.93 18.50
C VAL A 51 4.26 2.07 17.48
N LEU A 52 3.07 2.63 17.25
CA LEU A 52 2.87 3.73 16.31
C LEU A 52 3.56 5.02 16.74
N SER A 53 3.83 5.22 18.04
CA SER A 53 4.55 6.38 18.55
C SER A 53 5.94 6.57 17.89
N PHE A 54 6.55 5.49 17.41
CA PHE A 54 7.83 5.50 16.70
C PHE A 54 7.74 5.99 15.24
N GLN A 55 6.56 6.27 14.69
CA GLN A 55 6.40 6.78 13.32
C GLN A 55 7.03 8.18 13.13
N THR A 56 7.20 8.93 14.21
CA THR A 56 7.82 10.27 14.22
C THR A 56 9.29 10.25 14.64
N ASP A 57 9.89 9.06 14.79
CA ASP A 57 11.30 8.90 15.20
C ASP A 57 12.24 9.59 14.21
N LYS A 58 13.42 10.04 14.65
CA LYS A 58 14.39 10.68 13.74
C LYS A 58 15.02 9.68 12.76
N SER A 59 15.11 8.41 13.14
CA SER A 59 15.73 7.37 12.33
C SER A 59 14.78 6.86 11.24
N SER A 60 15.24 6.94 9.99
CA SER A 60 14.52 6.36 8.85
C SER A 60 14.40 4.83 8.94
N GLU A 61 15.34 4.14 9.59
CA GLU A 61 15.26 2.69 9.80
C GLU A 61 14.14 2.31 10.76
N ILE A 62 13.91 3.14 11.79
CA ILE A 62 12.80 2.97 12.73
C ILE A 62 11.48 3.22 12.02
N LYS A 63 11.32 4.34 11.31
CA LYS A 63 10.11 4.62 10.53
C LYS A 63 9.78 3.50 9.54
N LYS A 64 10.77 2.99 8.80
CA LYS A 64 10.60 1.84 7.88
C LYS A 64 10.19 0.55 8.60
N THR A 65 10.64 0.36 9.84
CA THR A 65 10.22 -0.77 10.69
C THR A 65 8.75 -0.61 11.08
N ILE A 66 8.30 0.59 11.43
CA ILE A 66 6.88 0.87 11.72
C ILE A 66 6.01 0.65 10.48
N ILE A 67 6.44 1.10 9.30
CA ILE A 67 5.74 0.81 8.04
C ILE A 67 5.58 -0.71 7.85
N SER A 68 6.63 -1.49 8.10
CA SER A 68 6.61 -2.95 7.95
C SER A 68 5.68 -3.62 8.97
N PHE A 69 5.63 -3.10 10.19
CA PHE A 69 4.69 -3.54 11.21
C PHE A 69 3.24 -3.29 10.78
N ILE A 70 2.94 -2.07 10.30
CA ILE A 70 1.59 -1.71 9.82
C ILE A 70 1.18 -2.61 8.64
N GLU A 71 2.08 -2.84 7.69
CA GLU A 71 1.86 -3.73 6.56
C GLU A 71 1.44 -5.13 6.99
N GLU A 72 2.24 -5.79 7.85
CA GLU A 72 1.93 -7.16 8.32
C GLU A 72 0.63 -7.18 9.13
N ALA A 73 0.40 -6.18 9.99
CA ALA A 73 -0.79 -6.11 10.82
C ALA A 73 -2.08 -5.91 9.98
N CYS A 74 -2.03 -5.06 8.95
CA CYS A 74 -3.14 -4.88 8.01
C CYS A 74 -3.37 -6.10 7.11
N GLN A 75 -2.32 -6.81 6.70
CA GLN A 75 -2.48 -8.06 5.94
C GLN A 75 -3.17 -9.15 6.76
N GLN A 76 -2.88 -9.25 8.06
CA GLN A 76 -3.55 -10.21 8.95
C GLN A 76 -4.95 -9.78 9.34
N ASN A 77 -5.16 -8.48 9.55
CA ASN A 77 -6.46 -7.90 9.91
C ASN A 77 -6.71 -6.59 9.14
N PRO A 78 -7.34 -6.65 7.96
CA PRO A 78 -7.56 -5.47 7.13
C PRO A 78 -8.35 -4.34 7.81
N LYS A 79 -9.21 -4.67 8.79
CA LYS A 79 -9.97 -3.66 9.57
C LYS A 79 -9.08 -2.74 10.39
N LEU A 80 -7.84 -3.14 10.67
CA LEU A 80 -6.88 -2.31 11.39
C LEU A 80 -6.56 -1.01 10.64
N ILE A 81 -6.76 -0.97 9.32
CA ILE A 81 -6.57 0.23 8.49
C ILE A 81 -7.24 1.46 9.09
N VAL A 82 -8.42 1.30 9.71
CA VAL A 82 -9.18 2.35 10.38
C VAL A 82 -8.32 3.12 11.41
N LYS A 83 -7.43 2.42 12.11
CA LYS A 83 -6.59 2.99 13.18
C LYS A 83 -5.26 3.55 12.66
N VAL A 84 -4.76 3.03 11.54
CA VAL A 84 -3.38 3.29 11.07
C VAL A 84 -3.31 4.14 9.81
N ILE A 85 -4.44 4.44 9.16
CA ILE A 85 -4.45 5.18 7.89
C ILE A 85 -3.88 6.60 8.03
N GLY A 86 -4.09 7.25 9.19
CA GLY A 86 -3.44 8.53 9.50
C GLY A 86 -1.92 8.41 9.58
N SER A 87 -1.41 7.34 10.17
CA SER A 87 0.02 7.03 10.21
C SER A 87 0.62 6.80 8.82
N LEU A 88 -0.10 6.06 7.97
CA LEU A 88 0.31 5.84 6.58
C LEU A 88 0.39 7.17 5.83
N ASN A 89 -0.63 8.02 5.95
CA ASN A 89 -0.63 9.33 5.31
C ASN A 89 0.52 10.23 5.80
N LEU A 90 0.80 10.23 7.11
CA LEU A 90 1.92 10.97 7.69
C LEU A 90 3.27 10.50 7.11
N LEU A 91 3.49 9.19 7.06
CA LEU A 91 4.74 8.59 6.57
C LEU A 91 4.93 8.74 5.05
N LEU A 92 3.84 9.00 4.30
CA LEU A 92 3.89 9.28 2.86
C LEU A 92 4.52 10.63 2.57
N HIS A 93 4.31 11.56 3.49
CA HIS A 93 4.82 12.93 3.41
C HIS A 93 6.13 13.10 4.19
N ASP A 94 6.85 12.02 4.50
CA ASP A 94 8.12 12.06 5.22
C ASP A 94 9.22 12.73 4.38
N ASP A 95 10.09 13.54 4.99
CA ASP A 95 11.20 14.18 4.28
C ASP A 95 12.21 13.17 3.67
N ASN A 96 12.25 11.94 4.21
CA ASN A 96 13.16 10.91 3.72
C ASN A 96 12.55 10.07 2.59
N VAL A 97 13.10 10.22 1.38
CA VAL A 97 12.68 9.47 0.19
C VAL A 97 12.66 7.94 0.40
N PHE A 98 13.55 7.37 1.22
CA PHE A 98 13.57 5.93 1.46
C PHE A 98 12.43 5.47 2.37
N VAL A 99 11.91 6.34 3.24
CA VAL A 99 10.71 6.10 4.04
C VAL A 99 9.49 6.13 3.12
N GLN A 100 9.36 7.17 2.28
CA GLN A 100 8.29 7.25 1.27
C GLN A 100 8.30 6.02 0.34
N LYS A 101 9.46 5.62 -0.18
CA LYS A 101 9.59 4.42 -1.03
C LYS A 101 9.11 3.15 -0.32
N LYS A 102 9.51 2.95 0.94
CA LYS A 102 9.06 1.80 1.72
C LYS A 102 7.55 1.86 1.91
N LEU A 103 6.98 3.03 2.20
CA LEU A 103 5.54 3.18 2.33
C LEU A 103 4.80 2.84 1.04
N ILE A 104 5.21 3.40 -0.11
CA ILE A 104 4.56 3.14 -1.40
C ILE A 104 4.54 1.63 -1.72
N LEU A 105 5.64 0.94 -1.44
CA LEU A 105 5.72 -0.52 -1.58
C LEU A 105 4.77 -1.25 -0.62
N SER A 106 4.71 -0.82 0.65
CA SER A 106 3.81 -1.39 1.66
C SER A 106 2.34 -1.08 1.40
N MET A 107 2.03 0.02 0.72
CA MET A 107 0.66 0.36 0.33
C MET A 107 0.09 -0.62 -0.69
N MET A 108 0.91 -1.33 -1.48
CA MET A 108 0.42 -2.30 -2.46
C MET A 108 -0.37 -3.45 -1.82
N PRO A 109 0.19 -4.26 -0.90
CA PRO A 109 -0.58 -5.29 -0.23
C PRO A 109 -1.68 -4.73 0.68
N ILE A 110 -1.44 -3.59 1.35
CA ILE A 110 -2.46 -2.94 2.19
C ILE A 110 -3.68 -2.60 1.34
N TYR A 111 -3.50 -1.90 0.21
CA TYR A 111 -4.57 -1.50 -0.69
C TYR A 111 -5.40 -2.69 -1.16
N LYS A 112 -4.76 -3.76 -1.63
CA LYS A 112 -5.46 -4.99 -2.02
C LYS A 112 -6.30 -5.55 -0.87
N SER A 113 -5.70 -5.73 0.30
CA SER A 113 -6.37 -6.32 1.46
C SER A 113 -7.54 -5.47 1.97
N THR A 114 -7.37 -4.15 1.98
CA THR A 114 -8.41 -3.18 2.36
C THR A 114 -9.55 -3.18 1.35
N LEU A 115 -9.25 -3.15 0.04
CA LEU A 115 -10.28 -3.21 -1.01
C LEU A 115 -11.10 -4.50 -0.93
N THR A 116 -10.45 -5.66 -0.74
CA THR A 116 -11.14 -6.94 -0.54
C THR A 116 -12.00 -6.96 0.73
N TRP A 117 -11.57 -6.28 1.80
CA TRP A 117 -12.37 -6.15 3.01
C TRP A 117 -13.60 -5.25 2.77
N LEU A 118 -13.41 -4.10 2.15
CA LEU A 118 -14.47 -3.15 1.84
C LEU A 118 -15.52 -3.75 0.90
N SER A 119 -15.10 -4.52 -0.10
CA SER A 119 -16.01 -5.18 -1.05
C SER A 119 -16.89 -6.27 -0.40
N LYS A 120 -16.50 -6.77 0.79
CA LYS A 120 -17.26 -7.76 1.57
C LYS A 120 -18.10 -7.12 2.67
N SER A 121 -18.01 -5.80 2.88
CA SER A 121 -18.78 -5.13 3.91
C SER A 121 -20.27 -5.16 3.58
N GLN A 122 -21.08 -5.68 4.50
CA GLN A 122 -22.54 -5.78 4.32
C GLN A 122 -23.24 -4.42 4.43
N SER A 123 -22.58 -3.44 5.04
CA SER A 123 -23.09 -2.07 5.20
C SER A 123 -21.98 -1.07 4.90
N VAL A 124 -22.35 0.00 4.20
CA VAL A 124 -21.52 1.20 4.01
C VAL A 124 -21.88 2.16 5.14
N ASP A 125 -21.04 2.20 6.18
CA ASP A 125 -21.15 3.16 7.27
C ASP A 125 -20.17 4.34 7.08
N GLU A 126 -20.30 5.36 7.92
CA GLU A 126 -19.45 6.56 7.87
C GLU A 126 -17.95 6.24 8.00
N LEU A 127 -17.63 5.21 8.80
CA LEU A 127 -16.27 4.75 9.03
C LEU A 127 -15.67 4.16 7.74
N VAL A 128 -16.43 3.30 7.05
CA VAL A 128 -16.05 2.72 5.76
C VAL A 128 -15.84 3.81 4.70
N CYS A 129 -16.73 4.80 4.62
CA CYS A 129 -16.57 5.94 3.72
C CYS A 129 -15.28 6.72 4.02
N SER A 130 -15.04 7.05 5.28
CA SER A 130 -13.86 7.81 5.70
C SER A 130 -12.55 7.08 5.38
N VAL A 131 -12.49 5.76 5.60
CA VAL A 131 -11.33 4.95 5.20
C VAL A 131 -11.14 4.96 3.69
N TRP A 132 -12.22 4.83 2.92
CA TRP A 132 -12.15 4.84 1.46
C TRP A 132 -11.63 6.18 0.92
N ASP A 133 -12.12 7.30 1.46
CA ASP A 133 -11.69 8.64 1.04
C ASP A 133 -10.20 8.85 1.31
N MET A 134 -9.72 8.49 2.50
CA MET A 134 -8.28 8.57 2.82
C MET A 134 -7.43 7.61 1.99
N MET A 135 -7.94 6.42 1.65
CA MET A 135 -7.26 5.49 0.74
C MET A 135 -7.17 6.07 -0.67
N ALA A 136 -8.23 6.76 -1.13
CA ALA A 136 -8.24 7.44 -2.42
C ALA A 136 -7.25 8.61 -2.44
N ASP A 137 -7.14 9.38 -1.35
CA ASP A 137 -6.16 10.46 -1.23
C ASP A 137 -4.73 9.94 -1.31
N ILE A 138 -4.38 8.89 -0.56
CA ILE A 138 -3.08 8.23 -0.63
C ILE A 138 -2.81 7.71 -2.04
N LYS A 139 -3.78 7.02 -2.64
CA LYS A 139 -3.69 6.51 -4.03
C LYS A 139 -3.39 7.65 -5.00
N ASN A 140 -4.17 8.72 -4.96
CA ASN A 140 -4.04 9.85 -5.86
C ASN A 140 -2.71 10.58 -5.68
N HIS A 141 -2.22 10.70 -4.44
CA HIS A 141 -0.90 11.23 -4.16
C HIS A 141 0.19 10.38 -4.81
N ILE A 142 0.17 9.04 -4.61
CA ILE A 142 1.17 8.14 -5.20
C ILE A 142 1.10 8.17 -6.73
N VAL A 143 -0.10 8.22 -7.32
CA VAL A 143 -0.28 8.34 -8.77
C VAL A 143 0.31 9.65 -9.29
N SER A 144 0.18 10.75 -8.54
CA SER A 144 0.72 12.05 -8.94
C SER A 144 2.26 12.09 -9.01
N ILE A 145 2.94 11.17 -8.30
CA ILE A 145 4.41 11.04 -8.32
C ILE A 145 4.94 10.73 -9.73
N LEU A 146 4.16 10.07 -10.60
CA LEU A 146 4.58 9.85 -11.99
C LEU A 146 4.93 11.16 -12.72
N ASN A 147 4.28 12.27 -12.35
CA ASN A 147 4.53 13.57 -12.95
C ASN A 147 5.58 14.40 -12.19
N SER A 148 6.21 13.81 -11.17
CA SER A 148 7.23 14.47 -10.36
C SER A 148 8.62 14.37 -10.99
N ASN A 149 9.55 15.20 -10.51
CA ASN A 149 10.96 15.14 -10.90
C ASN A 149 11.78 14.18 -10.00
N ASP A 150 11.17 13.46 -9.04
CA ASP A 150 11.91 12.51 -8.20
C ASP A 150 11.87 11.10 -8.79
N ASP A 151 12.84 10.84 -9.66
CA ASP A 151 13.06 9.55 -10.30
C ASP A 151 13.04 8.36 -9.34
N ARG A 152 13.51 8.54 -8.09
CA ARG A 152 13.61 7.46 -7.11
C ARG A 152 12.24 7.01 -6.60
N LEU A 153 11.27 7.91 -6.60
CA LEU A 153 9.88 7.66 -6.24
C LEU A 153 9.06 7.22 -7.46
N CYS A 154 9.33 7.77 -8.64
CA CYS A 154 8.67 7.37 -9.89
C CYS A 154 8.75 5.85 -10.11
N THR A 155 9.91 5.22 -9.91
CA THR A 155 10.05 3.76 -10.10
C THR A 155 9.10 2.94 -9.22
N VAL A 156 8.86 3.36 -7.96
CA VAL A 156 7.93 2.64 -7.06
C VAL A 156 6.47 3.03 -7.31
N ALA A 157 6.20 4.24 -7.79
CA ALA A 157 4.88 4.68 -8.23
C ALA A 157 4.40 3.88 -9.46
N ILE A 158 5.28 3.62 -10.44
CA ILE A 158 4.97 2.75 -11.59
C ILE A 158 4.48 1.38 -11.11
N LYS A 159 5.19 0.74 -10.18
CA LYS A 159 4.79 -0.55 -9.61
C LYS A 159 3.47 -0.48 -8.85
N PHE A 160 3.18 0.65 -8.21
CA PHE A 160 1.93 0.85 -7.49
C PHE A 160 0.76 0.96 -8.48
N ILE A 161 0.95 1.67 -9.57
CA ILE A 161 -0.06 1.84 -10.63
C ILE A 161 -0.27 0.53 -11.39
N GLU A 162 0.79 -0.22 -11.66
CA GLU A 162 0.70 -1.59 -12.17
C GLU A 162 -0.16 -2.47 -11.27
N MET A 163 0.10 -2.41 -9.96
CA MET A 163 -0.68 -3.13 -8.96
C MET A 163 -2.15 -2.71 -8.97
N LEU A 164 -2.46 -1.42 -9.08
CA LEU A 164 -3.84 -0.92 -9.19
C LEU A 164 -4.50 -1.45 -10.46
N ALA A 165 -3.87 -1.31 -11.62
CA ALA A 165 -4.42 -1.79 -12.89
C ALA A 165 -4.76 -3.29 -12.83
N LEU A 166 -3.90 -4.11 -12.23
CA LEU A 166 -4.17 -5.54 -12.06
C LEU A 166 -5.27 -5.82 -11.03
N THR A 167 -5.33 -5.05 -9.95
CA THR A 167 -6.27 -5.28 -8.83
C THR A 167 -7.68 -4.82 -9.15
N LEU A 168 -7.84 -3.70 -9.86
CA LEU A 168 -9.13 -3.06 -10.12
C LEU A 168 -9.91 -3.74 -11.27
N SER A 169 -9.26 -4.68 -11.97
CA SER A 169 -9.81 -5.36 -13.14
C SER A 169 -10.90 -6.40 -12.85
N ARG A 170 -11.67 -6.71 -13.90
CA ARG A 170 -12.85 -7.62 -13.91
C ARG A 170 -12.60 -9.10 -13.56
N HIS A 171 -11.39 -9.54 -13.25
CA HIS A 171 -11.16 -10.98 -13.07
C HIS A 171 -11.93 -11.55 -11.88
N GLU A 172 -12.79 -12.54 -12.15
CA GLU A 172 -13.70 -13.18 -11.17
C GLU A 172 -13.00 -13.73 -9.92
N GLN A 173 -11.70 -14.06 -10.03
CA GLN A 173 -10.91 -14.57 -8.92
C GLN A 173 -10.56 -13.49 -7.89
N ASP A 174 -10.49 -12.22 -8.31
CA ASP A 174 -10.14 -11.10 -7.44
C ASP A 174 -11.39 -10.52 -6.76
N PHE A 175 -12.53 -10.49 -7.47
CA PHE A 175 -13.83 -10.01 -6.95
C PHE A 175 -15.03 -10.77 -7.58
N PRO A 176 -15.47 -11.93 -7.05
CA PRO A 176 -16.60 -12.67 -7.64
C PRO A 176 -17.92 -11.89 -7.52
N ILE A 177 -18.66 -11.74 -8.63
CA ILE A 177 -20.02 -11.18 -8.64
C ILE A 177 -20.94 -12.25 -8.07
N ASN A 178 -21.67 -11.94 -7.00
CA ASN A 178 -22.82 -12.76 -6.67
C ASN A 178 -23.88 -12.58 -7.76
N SER A 179 -24.51 -13.66 -8.23
CA SER A 179 -25.58 -13.60 -9.24
C SER A 179 -26.78 -12.72 -8.86
N ASN A 180 -26.82 -12.26 -7.60
CA ASN A 180 -27.83 -11.36 -7.02
C ASN A 180 -27.26 -9.98 -6.65
N ALA A 181 -26.18 -9.54 -7.32
CA ALA A 181 -25.57 -8.22 -7.09
C ALA A 181 -26.61 -7.11 -7.28
N ASN A 182 -26.62 -6.16 -6.35
CA ASN A 182 -27.51 -5.00 -6.41
C ASN A 182 -26.92 -3.90 -7.31
N ASP A 183 -27.74 -2.92 -7.70
CA ASP A 183 -27.34 -1.81 -8.56
C ASP A 183 -26.12 -1.05 -8.01
N SER A 184 -25.97 -0.96 -6.67
CA SER A 184 -24.81 -0.32 -6.04
C SER A 184 -23.51 -1.11 -6.22
N GLU A 185 -23.55 -2.45 -6.18
CA GLU A 185 -22.39 -3.30 -6.45
C GLU A 185 -21.96 -3.19 -7.92
N ILE A 186 -22.92 -3.13 -8.85
CA ILE A 186 -22.66 -2.93 -10.28
C ILE A 186 -22.02 -1.56 -10.54
N LEU A 187 -22.57 -0.49 -9.94
CA LEU A 187 -22.04 0.86 -10.06
C LEU A 187 -20.62 0.96 -9.48
N PHE A 188 -20.37 0.33 -8.33
CA PHE A 188 -19.05 0.27 -7.71
C PHE A 188 -18.03 -0.42 -8.63
N ARG A 189 -18.37 -1.57 -9.21
CA ARG A 189 -17.50 -2.27 -10.18
C ARG A 189 -17.20 -1.42 -11.41
N THR A 190 -18.22 -0.77 -11.96
CA THR A 190 -18.06 0.12 -13.12
C THR A 190 -17.06 1.24 -12.83
N LYS A 191 -17.08 1.79 -11.60
CA LYS A 191 -16.09 2.79 -11.17
C LYS A 191 -14.68 2.21 -11.07
N LEU A 192 -14.51 1.01 -10.50
CA LEU A 192 -13.19 0.37 -10.42
C LEU A 192 -12.60 0.07 -11.81
N GLU A 193 -13.43 -0.37 -12.75
CA GLU A 193 -13.03 -0.61 -14.14
C GLU A 193 -12.63 0.67 -14.87
N GLN A 194 -13.31 1.77 -14.57
CA GLN A 194 -12.94 3.07 -15.09
C GLN A 194 -11.57 3.51 -14.53
N GLU A 195 -11.35 3.33 -13.23
CA GLU A 195 -10.05 3.60 -12.60
C GLU A 195 -8.94 2.69 -13.15
N GLU A 196 -9.20 1.41 -13.42
CA GLU A 196 -8.25 0.50 -14.07
C GLU A 196 -7.75 1.09 -15.39
N LYS A 197 -8.67 1.48 -16.27
CA LYS A 197 -8.34 2.06 -17.58
C LYS A 197 -7.53 3.34 -17.44
N GLU A 198 -7.89 4.19 -16.48
CA GLU A 198 -7.14 5.40 -16.18
C GLU A 198 -5.71 5.12 -15.71
N MET A 199 -5.50 4.07 -14.89
CA MET A 199 -4.15 3.67 -14.46
C MET A 199 -3.30 3.18 -15.64
N ILE A 200 -3.90 2.42 -16.56
CA ILE A 200 -3.20 1.92 -17.75
C ILE A 200 -2.85 3.08 -18.68
N GLU A 201 -3.79 3.97 -19.01
CA GLU A 201 -3.50 5.11 -19.88
C GLU A 201 -2.44 6.03 -19.27
N LYS A 202 -2.43 6.25 -17.94
CA LYS A 202 -1.35 7.00 -17.27
C LYS A 202 0.03 6.37 -17.48
N LEU A 203 0.14 5.04 -17.45
CA LEU A 203 1.42 4.37 -17.73
C LEU A 203 1.82 4.51 -19.19
N LEU A 204 0.88 4.41 -20.13
CA LEU A 204 1.15 4.56 -21.56
C LEU A 204 1.57 6.00 -21.91
N GLU A 205 0.84 7.00 -21.40
CA GLU A 205 1.21 8.42 -21.52
C GLU A 205 2.59 8.69 -20.92
N PHE A 206 2.88 8.08 -19.76
CA PHE A 206 4.17 8.21 -19.10
C PHE A 206 5.29 7.66 -19.99
N ILE A 207 5.15 6.48 -20.60
CA ILE A 207 6.13 5.87 -21.53
C ILE A 207 6.44 6.77 -22.73
N LEU A 208 5.44 7.50 -23.22
CA LEU A 208 5.57 8.39 -24.37
C LEU A 208 6.14 9.78 -24.00
N SER A 209 6.40 10.05 -22.73
CA SER A 209 6.88 11.36 -22.28
C SER A 209 8.38 11.56 -22.57
N GLU A 210 8.76 12.75 -23.02
CA GLU A 210 10.13 13.06 -23.49
C GLU A 210 11.19 13.12 -22.38
N LYS A 211 10.79 13.15 -21.10
CA LYS A 211 11.68 13.45 -19.96
C LYS A 211 11.99 12.24 -19.07
N LEU A 212 11.73 11.03 -19.54
CA LEU A 212 11.93 9.80 -18.77
C LEU A 212 13.41 9.44 -18.66
N SER A 213 13.83 9.02 -17.47
CA SER A 213 15.08 8.28 -17.34
C SER A 213 14.93 6.85 -17.87
N SER A 214 16.06 6.25 -18.26
CA SER A 214 16.10 4.86 -18.74
C SER A 214 15.56 3.87 -17.71
N VAL A 215 15.80 4.10 -16.41
CA VAL A 215 15.33 3.24 -15.32
C VAL A 215 13.80 3.26 -15.25
N ASN A 216 13.19 4.45 -15.32
CA ASN A 216 11.73 4.59 -15.27
C ASN A 216 11.07 4.10 -16.55
N LEU A 217 11.70 4.30 -17.72
CA LEU A 217 11.21 3.75 -18.98
C LEU A 217 11.19 2.22 -18.94
N ILE A 218 12.28 1.57 -18.52
CA ILE A 218 12.35 0.10 -18.38
C ILE A 218 11.28 -0.39 -17.41
N ALA A 219 11.17 0.23 -16.23
CA ALA A 219 10.16 -0.15 -15.23
C ALA A 219 8.73 -0.01 -15.77
N ALA A 220 8.43 1.04 -16.54
CA ALA A 220 7.11 1.25 -17.13
C ALA A 220 6.82 0.23 -18.24
N ILE A 221 7.79 -0.06 -19.11
CA ILE A 221 7.68 -1.10 -20.15
C ILE A 221 7.43 -2.47 -19.50
N GLU A 222 8.17 -2.81 -18.44
CA GLU A 222 7.98 -4.05 -17.68
C GLU A 222 6.57 -4.13 -17.08
N ALA A 223 6.11 -3.04 -16.47
CA ALA A 223 4.77 -2.94 -15.87
C ALA A 223 3.66 -3.15 -16.91
N VAL A 224 3.67 -2.41 -18.03
CA VAL A 224 2.64 -2.57 -19.07
C VAL A 224 2.73 -3.94 -19.75
N SER A 225 3.93 -4.50 -19.91
CA SER A 225 4.11 -5.86 -20.42
C SER A 225 3.51 -6.91 -19.49
N ASN A 226 3.63 -6.73 -18.17
CA ASN A 226 3.01 -7.61 -17.20
C ASN A 226 1.48 -7.47 -17.19
N ILE A 227 0.96 -6.25 -17.32
CA ILE A 227 -0.48 -5.99 -17.51
C ILE A 227 -0.99 -6.70 -18.76
N ALA A 228 -0.36 -6.53 -19.91
CA ALA A 228 -0.73 -7.21 -21.16
C ALA A 228 -0.78 -8.73 -21.01
N ARG A 229 0.18 -9.33 -20.28
CA ARG A 229 0.24 -10.77 -20.04
C ARG A 229 -0.92 -11.28 -19.20
N GLN A 230 -1.34 -10.49 -18.21
CA GLN A 230 -2.40 -10.87 -17.28
C GLN A 230 -3.79 -10.41 -17.73
N ARG A 231 -3.87 -9.46 -18.65
CA ARG A 231 -5.09 -8.81 -19.15
C ARG A 231 -5.01 -8.68 -20.66
N SER A 232 -5.49 -9.72 -21.36
CA SER A 232 -5.40 -9.82 -22.82
C SER A 232 -6.08 -8.67 -23.56
N ASP A 233 -7.08 -8.04 -22.95
CA ASP A 233 -7.87 -6.95 -23.54
C ASP A 233 -7.02 -5.71 -23.89
N TYR A 234 -5.88 -5.52 -23.20
CA TYR A 234 -5.00 -4.36 -23.40
C TYR A 234 -3.81 -4.63 -24.34
N ILE A 235 -3.60 -5.87 -24.79
CA ILE A 235 -2.44 -6.24 -25.64
C ILE A 235 -2.33 -5.33 -26.87
N SER A 236 -3.44 -5.14 -27.59
CA SER A 236 -3.46 -4.34 -28.83
C SER A 236 -3.04 -2.89 -28.56
N ARG A 237 -3.57 -2.28 -27.49
CA ARG A 237 -3.27 -0.90 -27.10
C ARG A 237 -1.81 -0.73 -26.69
N ILE A 238 -1.26 -1.67 -25.92
CA ILE A 238 0.13 -1.65 -25.46
C ILE A 238 1.12 -1.82 -26.63
N LEU A 239 0.81 -2.71 -27.58
CA LEU A 239 1.63 -2.88 -28.79
C LEU A 239 1.67 -1.59 -29.63
N GLN A 240 0.53 -0.91 -29.82
CA GLN A 240 0.50 0.38 -30.51
C GLN A 240 1.38 1.43 -29.82
N THR A 241 1.39 1.47 -28.49
CA THR A 241 2.27 2.38 -27.74
C THR A 241 3.75 2.06 -27.97
N PHE A 242 4.12 0.77 -28.02
CA PHE A 242 5.50 0.38 -28.34
C PHE A 242 5.90 0.71 -29.78
N GLU A 243 4.97 0.64 -30.74
CA GLU A 243 5.21 1.06 -32.12
C GLU A 243 5.51 2.57 -32.23
N VAL A 244 4.87 3.42 -31.41
CA VAL A 244 5.13 4.87 -31.37
C VAL A 244 6.46 5.20 -30.69
N LEU A 245 6.91 4.35 -29.77
CA LEU A 245 8.18 4.52 -29.06
C LEU A 245 9.41 4.20 -29.94
N HIS A 246 9.23 3.36 -30.97
CA HIS A 246 10.26 2.91 -31.91
C HIS A 246 10.48 3.89 -33.08
#